data_AF-A0A840N853-F1
#
_entry.id   AF-A0A840N853-F1
#
_cell.length_a   1.000
_cell.length_b   1.000
_cell.length_c   1.000
_cell.angle_alpha   90.00
_cell.angle_beta   90.00
_cell.angle_gamma   90.00
#
_symmetry.space_group_name_H-M   'P 1'
#
loop_
_entity.id
_entity.type
_entity.pdbx_description
1 polymer ?
#
loop_
_entity_poly.entity_id
_entity_poly.type
_entity_poly.pdbx_seq_one_letter_code
_entity_poly.pdbx_strand_id
1 'polypeptide(L)'
;MLLEDLASGHRTPLFDDRGAGARGCRLDVAALVDASMKVERSLENDPALLVLNKFGKVEADGGGMCGLMAKALERGIPAIIGVPARNLDAWRNFAGEFSTELSENADEIRKWLGELY
;
A
#
# COMPACT_ATOMS: atom_id res chain seq x y z
N MET A 1 -8.72 9.75 4.04
CA MET A 1 -7.94 8.49 4.07
C MET A 1 -6.55 8.84 4.60
N LEU A 2 -6.02 8.04 5.52
CA LEU A 2 -4.74 8.28 6.22
C LEU A 2 -3.75 7.17 5.84
N LEU A 3 -2.49 7.54 5.66
CA LEU A 3 -1.36 6.63 5.67
C LEU A 3 -0.85 6.54 7.10
N GLU A 4 -0.66 5.34 7.64
CA GLU A 4 -0.08 5.14 8.97
C GLU A 4 1.20 4.32 8.84
N ASP A 5 2.29 4.85 9.37
CA ASP A 5 3.51 4.10 9.63
C ASP A 5 3.30 3.30 10.93
N LEU A 6 3.30 1.97 10.83
CA LEU A 6 3.06 1.07 11.97
C LEU A 6 4.25 0.98 12.94
N ALA A 7 5.46 1.33 12.51
CA ALA A 7 6.66 1.29 13.35
C ALA A 7 6.73 2.51 14.29
N SER A 8 6.34 3.68 13.78
CA SER A 8 6.36 4.94 14.54
C SER A 8 4.99 5.37 15.06
N GLY A 9 3.90 4.79 14.55
CA GLY A 9 2.53 5.25 14.76
C GLY A 9 2.21 6.56 14.04
N HIS A 10 3.10 7.05 13.16
CA HIS A 10 2.94 8.34 12.51
C HIS A 10 1.85 8.27 11.42
N ARG A 11 0.86 9.15 11.53
CA ARG A 11 -0.28 9.21 10.60
C ARG A 11 -0.16 10.41 9.68
N THR A 12 -0.01 10.16 8.38
CA THR A 12 -0.01 11.19 7.34
C THR A 12 -1.40 11.23 6.67
N PRO A 13 -2.16 12.32 6.80
CA PRO A 13 -3.40 12.48 6.03
C PRO A 13 -3.06 12.58 4.54
N LEU A 14 -3.62 11.68 3.73
CA LEU A 14 -3.45 11.67 2.28
C LEU A 14 -4.46 12.57 1.55
N PHE A 15 -5.33 13.25 2.30
CA PHE A 15 -6.41 14.11 1.78
C PHE A 15 -6.55 15.36 2.64
N ASP A 16 -6.61 16.52 2.00
CA ASP A 16 -6.88 17.82 2.62
C ASP A 16 -8.39 18.10 2.51
N ASP A 17 -9.11 18.13 3.63
CA ASP A 17 -10.54 18.43 3.67
C ASP A 17 -10.73 19.95 3.74
N ARG A 18 -10.64 20.62 2.58
CA ARG A 18 -10.88 22.06 2.47
C ARG A 18 -12.37 22.39 2.40
N GLY A 19 -13.08 22.10 3.49
CA GLY A 19 -14.35 22.72 3.86
C GLY A 19 -15.57 22.40 3.00
N ALA A 20 -16.74 22.73 3.56
CA ALA A 20 -18.07 22.46 3.05
C ALA A 20 -18.37 23.16 1.71
N GLY A 21 -17.83 22.65 0.60
CA GLY A 21 -18.09 23.20 -0.73
C GLY A 21 -17.40 22.48 -1.89
N ALA A 22 -16.38 21.65 -1.63
CA ALA A 22 -15.64 20.96 -2.68
C ALA A 22 -16.42 19.75 -3.25
N ARG A 23 -17.19 19.97 -4.31
CA ARG A 23 -17.70 18.89 -5.18
C ARG A 23 -16.55 18.31 -6.01
N GLY A 24 -15.74 17.48 -5.39
CA GLY A 24 -14.65 16.76 -6.06
C GLY A 24 -13.42 16.66 -5.18
N CYS A 25 -13.23 15.49 -4.57
CA CYS A 25 -12.02 15.13 -3.85
C CYS A 25 -10.89 14.98 -4.88
N ARG A 26 -10.21 16.08 -5.21
CA ARG A 26 -9.07 16.03 -6.14
C ARG A 26 -7.89 15.47 -5.36
N LEU A 27 -7.44 14.28 -5.74
CA LEU A 27 -6.21 13.64 -5.27
C LEU A 27 -5.08 14.69 -5.31
N ASP A 28 -4.53 15.06 -4.15
CA ASP A 28 -3.36 15.90 -4.10
C ASP A 28 -2.15 15.06 -4.50
N VAL A 29 -1.80 15.16 -5.78
CA VAL A 29 -0.68 14.42 -6.39
C VAL A 29 0.62 14.74 -5.67
N ALA A 30 0.82 15.97 -5.16
CA ALA A 30 2.02 16.33 -4.43
C ALA A 30 2.07 15.66 -3.05
N ALA A 31 0.94 15.61 -2.34
CA ALA A 31 0.84 14.88 -1.07
C ALA A 31 1.02 13.36 -1.24
N LEU A 32 0.52 12.79 -2.34
CA LEU A 32 0.74 11.38 -2.68
C LEU A 32 2.23 11.11 -2.94
N VAL A 33 2.89 11.94 -3.75
CA VAL A 33 4.31 11.80 -4.06
C VAL A 33 5.18 11.96 -2.81
N ASP A 34 4.89 12.93 -1.95
CA ASP A 34 5.64 13.11 -0.69
C ASP A 34 5.44 11.94 0.28
N ALA A 35 4.21 11.42 0.38
CA ALA A 35 3.93 10.21 1.15
C ALA A 35 4.67 8.98 0.58
N SER A 36 4.64 8.78 -0.74
CA SER A 36 5.40 7.71 -1.41
C SER A 36 6.90 7.82 -1.10
N MET A 37 7.50 9.01 -1.20
CA MET A 37 8.91 9.21 -0.89
C MET A 37 9.26 8.98 0.59
N LYS A 38 8.34 9.30 1.52
CA LYS A 38 8.54 9.03 2.95
C LYS A 38 8.47 7.53 3.24
N VAL A 39 7.51 6.82 2.65
CA VAL A 39 7.41 5.37 2.82
C VAL A 39 8.58 4.65 2.15
N GLU A 40 9.02 5.11 0.97
CA GLU A 40 10.22 4.56 0.32
C GLU A 40 11.47 4.74 1.17
N ARG A 41 11.64 5.90 1.83
CA ARG A 41 12.73 6.10 2.80
C ARG A 41 12.59 5.21 4.02
N SER A 42 11.37 4.93 4.48
CA SER A 42 11.16 4.03 5.61
C SER A 42 11.61 2.59 5.32
N LEU A 43 11.61 2.16 4.04
CA LEU A 43 12.15 0.87 3.63
C LEU A 43 13.68 0.77 3.82
N GLU A 44 14.40 1.89 3.92
CA GLU A 44 15.85 1.89 4.19
C GLU A 44 16.17 1.38 5.61
N ASN A 45 15.17 1.37 6.50
CA ASN A 45 15.31 0.83 7.86
C ASN A 45 15.01 -0.68 7.92
N ASP A 46 14.89 -1.35 6.78
CA ASP A 46 14.56 -2.77 6.62
C ASP A 46 13.41 -3.24 7.54
N PRO A 47 12.21 -2.64 7.40
CA PRO A 47 11.05 -3.04 8.18
C PRO A 47 10.71 -4.51 7.93
N ALA A 48 10.16 -5.17 8.95
CA ALA A 48 9.72 -6.55 8.83
C ALA A 48 8.51 -6.72 7.90
N LEU A 49 7.71 -5.67 7.68
CA LEU A 49 6.47 -5.78 6.91
C LEU A 49 6.06 -4.44 6.32
N LEU A 50 5.68 -4.45 5.04
CA LEU A 50 4.98 -3.35 4.39
C LEU A 50 3.47 -3.62 4.39
N VAL A 51 2.65 -2.63 4.78
CA VAL A 51 1.19 -2.72 4.68
C VAL A 51 0.66 -1.56 3.85
N LEU A 52 -0.05 -1.84 2.75
CA LEU A 52 -0.66 -0.84 1.88
C LEU A 52 -2.14 -1.13 1.69
N ASN A 53 -3.03 -0.20 2.08
CA ASN A 53 -4.47 -0.35 1.87
C ASN A 53 -4.94 0.31 0.56
N LYS A 54 -4.18 0.13 -0.52
CA LYS A 54 -4.51 0.77 -1.80
C LYS A 54 -3.92 0.03 -3.00
N PHE A 55 -4.81 -0.57 -3.80
CA PHE A 55 -4.54 -0.94 -5.18
C PHE A 55 -5.68 -0.45 -6.08
N GLY A 56 -5.42 0.61 -6.83
CA GLY A 56 -6.38 1.32 -7.67
C GLY A 56 -6.06 1.21 -9.16
N LYS A 57 -6.79 1.98 -9.98
CA LYS A 57 -6.56 2.05 -11.43
C LYS A 57 -5.14 2.51 -11.77
N VAL A 58 -4.61 3.48 -11.01
CA VAL A 58 -3.26 4.02 -11.24
C VAL A 58 -2.20 2.94 -11.02
N GLU A 59 -2.35 2.13 -9.96
CA GLU A 59 -1.45 1.02 -9.64
C GLU A 59 -1.59 -0.13 -10.65
N ALA A 60 -2.82 -0.45 -11.07
CA ALA A 60 -3.07 -1.44 -12.13
C ALA A 60 -2.41 -1.06 -13.46
N ASP A 61 -2.32 0.24 -13.77
CA ASP A 61 -1.64 0.77 -14.95
C ASP A 61 -0.10 0.90 -14.73
N GLY A 62 0.43 0.38 -13.62
CA GLY A 62 1.87 0.35 -13.29
C GLY A 62 2.42 1.60 -12.58
N GLY A 63 1.57 2.56 -12.25
CA GLY A 63 1.94 3.81 -11.58
C GLY A 63 1.72 3.78 -10.06
N GLY A 64 1.69 4.97 -9.45
CA GLY A 64 1.34 5.12 -8.03
C GLY A 64 2.33 4.41 -7.10
N MET A 65 1.83 3.49 -6.28
CA MET A 65 2.63 2.78 -5.27
C MET A 65 3.37 1.55 -5.82
N CYS A 66 3.31 1.27 -7.12
CA CYS A 66 3.99 0.10 -7.71
C CYS A 66 5.52 0.15 -7.53
N GLY A 67 6.12 1.34 -7.60
CA GLY A 67 7.56 1.52 -7.31
C GLY A 67 7.92 1.14 -5.87
N LEU A 68 7.07 1.46 -4.90
CA LEU A 68 7.27 1.08 -3.52
C LEU A 68 7.13 -0.44 -3.32
N MET A 69 6.11 -1.06 -3.94
CA MET A 69 5.90 -2.51 -3.88
C MET A 69 7.11 -3.26 -4.47
N ALA A 70 7.63 -2.79 -5.61
CA ALA A 70 8.83 -3.35 -6.22
C ALA A 70 10.06 -3.22 -5.30
N LYS A 71 10.29 -2.04 -4.70
CA LYS A 71 11.41 -1.82 -3.76
C LYS A 71 11.34 -2.71 -2.52
N ALA A 72 10.13 -2.94 -1.99
CA ALA A 72 9.95 -3.84 -0.85
C ALA A 72 10.31 -5.29 -1.26
N LEU A 73 9.81 -5.73 -2.42
CA LEU A 73 10.12 -7.06 -2.96
C LEU A 73 11.62 -7.25 -3.23
N GLU A 74 12.30 -6.26 -3.82
CA GLU A 74 13.76 -6.29 -4.06
C GLU A 74 14.58 -6.41 -2.77
N ARG A 75 14.04 -5.92 -1.65
CA ARG A 75 14.67 -6.01 -0.32
C ARG A 75 14.28 -7.28 0.45
N GLY A 76 13.43 -8.12 -0.12
CA GLY A 76 12.88 -9.29 0.57
C GLY A 76 11.92 -8.92 1.71
N ILE A 77 11.40 -7.69 1.72
CA ILE A 77 10.41 -7.24 2.71
C ILE A 77 9.04 -7.74 2.26
N PRO A 78 8.35 -8.58 3.06
CA PRO A 78 7.02 -9.02 2.70
C PRO A 78 6.04 -7.84 2.73
N ALA A 79 5.02 -7.90 1.86
CA ALA A 79 4.03 -6.85 1.74
C ALA A 79 2.60 -7.41 1.79
N ILE A 80 1.74 -6.76 2.57
CA ILE A 80 0.29 -6.98 2.58
C ILE A 80 -0.38 -5.83 1.85
N ILE A 81 -1.09 -6.15 0.77
CA ILE A 81 -1.78 -5.19 -0.07
C ILE A 81 -3.29 -5.39 0.02
N GLY A 82 -3.99 -4.37 0.51
CA GLY A 82 -5.45 -4.30 0.47
C GLY A 82 -5.93 -4.03 -0.94
N VAL A 83 -6.53 -5.04 -1.57
CA VAL A 83 -7.09 -4.98 -2.93
C VAL A 83 -8.62 -4.96 -2.86
N PRO A 84 -9.30 -3.90 -3.34
CA PRO A 84 -10.75 -3.91 -3.45
C PRO A 84 -11.23 -5.02 -4.40
N ALA A 85 -12.33 -5.70 -4.07
CA ALA A 85 -12.85 -6.82 -4.88
C ALA A 85 -12.98 -6.50 -6.39
N ARG A 86 -13.42 -5.27 -6.73
CA ARG A 86 -13.54 -4.78 -8.12
C ARG A 86 -12.21 -4.69 -8.89
N ASN A 87 -11.07 -4.70 -8.20
CA ASN A 87 -9.74 -4.59 -8.76
C ASN A 87 -8.94 -5.91 -8.66
N LEU A 88 -9.55 -7.01 -8.20
CA LEU A 88 -8.84 -8.29 -8.02
C LEU A 88 -8.25 -8.82 -9.31
N ASP A 89 -8.98 -8.78 -10.42
CA ASP A 89 -8.46 -9.25 -11.70
C ASP A 89 -7.29 -8.40 -12.20
N ALA A 90 -7.35 -7.08 -11.98
CA ALA A 90 -6.24 -6.19 -12.28
C ALA A 90 -5.02 -6.46 -11.38
N TRP A 91 -5.24 -6.78 -10.11
CA TRP A 91 -4.18 -7.19 -9.19
C TRP A 91 -3.54 -8.51 -9.62
N ARG A 92 -4.33 -9.54 -9.92
CA ARG A 92 -3.84 -10.84 -10.40
C ARG A 92 -2.97 -10.68 -11.65
N ASN A 93 -3.38 -9.82 -12.59
CA ASN A 93 -2.59 -9.52 -13.78
C ASN A 93 -1.29 -8.76 -13.46
N PHE A 94 -1.32 -7.84 -12.49
CA PHE A 94 -0.17 -7.05 -12.08
C PHE A 94 0.85 -7.88 -11.29
N ALA A 95 0.39 -8.62 -10.28
CA ALA A 95 1.23 -9.37 -9.36
C ALA A 95 1.63 -10.75 -9.91
N GLY A 96 0.84 -11.33 -10.81
CA GLY A 96 1.08 -12.66 -11.35
C GLY A 96 1.26 -13.70 -10.24
N GLU A 97 2.32 -14.50 -10.37
CA GLU A 97 2.66 -15.58 -9.41
C GLU A 97 3.30 -15.06 -8.11
N PHE A 98 3.56 -13.75 -7.99
CA PHE A 98 4.24 -13.16 -6.84
C PHE A 98 3.29 -12.81 -5.68
N SER A 99 2.01 -13.19 -5.76
CA SER A 99 1.04 -12.92 -4.69
C SER A 99 0.26 -14.16 -4.28
N THR A 100 -0.09 -14.20 -3.00
CA THR A 100 -1.06 -15.14 -2.43
C THR A 100 -2.26 -14.35 -1.94
N GLU A 101 -3.45 -14.74 -2.35
CA GLU A 101 -4.69 -14.15 -1.85
C GLU A 101 -5.03 -14.74 -0.49
N LEU A 102 -5.19 -13.86 0.50
CA LEU A 102 -5.61 -14.21 1.86
C LEU A 102 -7.03 -13.68 2.08
N SER A 103 -7.81 -14.37 2.90
CA SER A 103 -9.08 -13.82 3.34
C SER A 103 -8.88 -12.64 4.31
N GLU A 104 -9.95 -11.90 4.61
CA GLU A 104 -9.94 -10.84 5.64
C GLU A 104 -9.76 -11.38 7.08
N ASN A 105 -9.52 -12.68 7.24
CA ASN A 105 -9.24 -13.32 8.52
C ASN A 105 -7.84 -12.95 9.03
N ALA A 106 -7.79 -12.22 10.16
CA ALA A 106 -6.55 -11.83 10.80
C ALA A 106 -5.66 -13.02 11.21
N ASP A 107 -6.24 -14.18 11.54
CA ASP A 107 -5.46 -15.37 11.90
C ASP A 107 -4.77 -16.00 10.69
N GLU A 108 -5.37 -15.90 9.50
CA GLU A 108 -4.76 -16.35 8.25
C GLU A 108 -3.56 -15.47 7.89
N ILE A 109 -3.72 -14.15 8.02
CA ILE A 109 -2.63 -13.18 7.81
C ILE A 109 -1.49 -13.42 8.79
N ARG A 110 -1.79 -13.65 10.08
CA ARG A 110 -0.77 -13.96 11.09
C ARG A 110 -0.04 -15.26 10.80
N LYS A 111 -0.77 -16.30 10.38
CA LYS A 111 -0.18 -17.58 10.02
C LYS A 111 0.79 -17.41 8.86
N TRP A 112 0.37 -16.73 7.79
CA TRP A 112 1.22 -16.42 6.65
C TRP A 112 2.48 -15.66 7.06
N LEU A 113 2.37 -14.64 7.91
CA LEU A 113 3.53 -13.91 8.44
C LEU A 113 4.48 -14.82 9.23
N GLY A 114 3.94 -15.75 10.02
CA GLY A 114 4.73 -16.71 10.79
C GLY A 114 5.41 -17.81 9.96
N GLU A 115 5.03 -18.00 8.70
CA GLU A 115 5.70 -18.92 7.76
C GLU A 115 6.91 -18.26 7.08
N LEU A 116 7.03 -16.93 7.15
CA LEU A 116 8.10 -16.16 6.52
C LEU A 116 9.33 -15.96 7.42
N TYR A 117 9.23 -16.29 8.72
CA TYR A 117 10.26 -16.14 9.75
C TYR A 117 10.46 -17.44 10.52
#